data_AF-A0AA37MJR4-F1
#
_entry.id   AF-A0AA37MJR4-F1
#
_cell.length_a   1.000
_cell.length_b   1.000
_cell.length_c   1.000
_cell.angle_alpha   90.00
_cell.angle_beta   90.00
_cell.angle_gamma   90.00
#
_symmetry.space_group_name_H-M   'P 1'
#
loop_
_entity.id
_entity.type
_entity.pdbx_description
1 polymer ?
#
loop_
_entity_poly.entity_id
_entity_poly.type
_entity_poly.pdbx_seq_one_letter_code
_entity_poly.pdbx_strand_id
1 'polypeptide(L)' 'MAIDLDFANYLLEAACVSVVLGSALGVENHVRIAYAVPKPKLRDACRRIETAGAALTSAVAAV' A
#
# COMPACT_ATOMS: atom_id res chain seq x y z
N MET A 1 4.66 6.96 -15.89
CA MET A 1 4.79 7.04 -14.42
C MET A 1 3.92 5.93 -13.87
N ALA A 2 4.49 4.98 -13.13
CA ALA A 2 3.80 3.77 -12.73
C ALA A 2 3.06 4.04 -11.42
N ILE A 3 1.72 4.10 -11.45
CA ILE A 3 0.87 4.49 -10.29
C ILE A 3 1.11 3.57 -9.08
N ASP A 4 1.42 2.30 -9.32
CA ASP A 4 1.76 1.32 -8.30
C ASP A 4 3.10 1.63 -7.59
N LEU A 5 4.06 2.27 -8.27
CA LEU A 5 5.30 2.76 -7.66
C LEU A 5 5.04 3.90 -6.70
N ASP A 6 4.25 4.89 -7.12
CA ASP A 6 3.92 6.04 -6.28
C ASP A 6 3.13 5.58 -5.04
N PHE A 7 2.18 4.66 -5.22
CA PHE A 7 1.43 4.09 -4.10
C PHE A 7 2.30 3.24 -3.16
N ALA A 8 3.22 2.44 -3.70
CA ALA A 8 4.15 1.65 -2.88
C ALA A 8 5.11 2.54 -2.06
N ASN A 9 5.62 3.61 -2.66
CA ASN A 9 6.45 4.59 -1.96
C ASN A 9 5.65 5.33 -0.87
N TYR A 10 4.42 5.73 -1.16
CA TYR A 10 3.53 6.34 -0.16
C TYR A 10 3.31 5.43 1.05
N LEU A 11 3.01 4.14 0.85
CA LEU A 11 2.85 3.19 1.95
C LEU A 11 4.14 2.99 2.76
N LEU A 12 5.29 3.03 2.09
CA LEU A 12 6.58 2.91 2.77
C LEU A 12 6.85 4.12 3.67
N GLU A 13 6.61 5.33 3.17
CA GLU A 13 6.91 6.58 3.87
C GLU A 13 5.88 6.91 4.96
N ALA A 14 4.58 6.81 4.64
CA ALA A 14 3.52 7.24 5.55
C ALA A 14 3.10 6.16 6.56
N ALA A 15 3.21 4.88 6.19
CA ALA A 15 2.71 3.77 6.98
C ALA A 15 3.81 2.80 7.45
N CYS A 16 5.07 3.01 7.03
CA CYS A 16 6.18 2.08 7.25
C CYS A 16 5.85 0.65 6.77
N VAL A 17 5.15 0.53 5.63
CA VAL A 17 4.77 -0.75 5.01
C VAL A 17 5.35 -0.85 3.60
N SER A 18 6.23 -1.83 3.39
CA SER A 18 6.75 -2.15 2.05
C SER A 18 5.87 -3.19 1.35
N VAL A 19 5.63 -2.98 0.06
CA VAL A 19 4.89 -3.88 -0.84
C VAL A 19 5.65 -4.07 -2.15
N VAL A 20 5.31 -5.12 -2.90
CA VAL A 20 5.88 -5.35 -4.24
C VAL A 20 4.99 -4.71 -5.30
N LEU A 21 5.62 -4.04 -6.27
CA LEU A 21 4.99 -3.45 -7.44
C LEU A 21 4.30 -4.52 -8.27
N GLY A 22 3.02 -4.32 -8.63
CA GLY A 22 2.30 -5.24 -9.50
C GLY A 22 2.87 -5.24 -10.93
N SER A 23 3.33 -4.08 -11.41
CA SER A 23 4.00 -3.94 -12.72
C SER A 23 5.23 -4.83 -12.84
N ALA A 24 5.98 -5.05 -11.76
CA ALA A 24 7.11 -6.00 -11.72
C ALA A 24 6.69 -7.47 -11.92
N LEU A 25 5.39 -7.76 -11.83
CA LEU A 25 4.79 -9.08 -12.04
C LEU A 25 3.85 -9.11 -13.27
N GLY A 26 3.85 -8.05 -14.09
CA GLY A 26 2.99 -7.95 -15.27
C GLY A 26 1.52 -7.60 -14.98
N VAL A 27 1.21 -7.12 -13.78
CA VAL A 27 -0.15 -6.68 -13.39
C VAL A 27 -0.11 -5.21 -12.95
N GLU A 28 -0.39 -4.30 -13.87
CA GLU A 28 -0.40 -2.86 -13.58
C GLU A 28 -1.49 -2.45 -12.57
N ASN A 29 -1.30 -1.31 -11.90
CA ASN A 29 -2.23 -0.72 -10.93
C ASN A 29 -2.56 -1.63 -9.72
N HIS A 30 -1.68 -2.59 -9.42
CA HIS A 30 -1.81 -3.49 -8.28
C HIS A 30 -0.53 -3.50 -7.45
N VAL A 31 -0.63 -3.95 -6.20
CA VAL A 31 0.51 -4.25 -5.34
C VAL A 31 0.36 -5.66 -4.77
N ARG A 32 1.49 -6.34 -4.50
CA ARG A 32 1.49 -7.65 -3.85
C ARG A 32 1.92 -7.55 -2.40
N ILE A 33 1.08 -8.09 -1.51
CA ILE A 33 1.36 -8.22 -0.07
C ILE A 33 1.96 -9.60 0.21
N ALA A 34 3.11 -9.64 0.85
CA ALA A 34 3.70 -10.88 1.34
C ALA A 34 3.04 -11.27 2.68
N TYR A 35 2.23 -12.33 2.66
CA TYR A 35 1.51 -12.80 3.85
C TYR A 35 2.26 -13.86 4.68
N ALA A 36 3.41 -14.35 4.18
CA ALA A 36 4.25 -15.35 4.84
C ALA A 36 5.06 -14.75 6.01
N VAL A 37 4.37 -14.12 6.95
CA VAL A 37 4.90 -13.47 8.16
C VAL A 37 4.00 -13.83 9.35
N PRO A 38 4.45 -13.63 10.61
CA PRO A 38 3.60 -13.88 11.77
C PRO A 38 2.28 -13.10 11.70
N LYS A 39 1.15 -13.77 12.02
CA LYS A 39 -0.20 -13.17 11.99
C LYS A 39 -0.31 -11.79 12.66
N PRO A 40 0.29 -11.54 13.85
CA PRO A 40 0.22 -10.22 14.47
C PRO A 40 0.85 -9.12 13.63
N LYS A 41 1.98 -9.41 12.97
CA LYS A 41 2.68 -8.48 12.09
C LYS A 41 1.87 -8.20 10.83
N LEU A 42 1.26 -9.23 10.24
CA LEU A 42 0.39 -9.07 9.07
C LEU A 42 -0.83 -8.20 9.41
N ARG A 43 -1.49 -8.45 10.54
CA ARG A 43 -2.65 -7.66 10.98
C ARG A 43 -2.29 -6.19 11.22
N ASP A 44 -1.14 -5.92 11.84
CA ASP A 44 -0.70 -4.54 12.08
C ASP A 44 -0.39 -3.83 10.75
N ALA A 45 0.27 -4.52 9.80
CA ALA A 45 0.50 -3.98 8.47
C ALA A 45 -0.81 -3.67 7.73
N CYS A 46 -1.80 -4.59 7.75
CA CYS A 46 -3.12 -4.34 7.15
C CYS A 46 -3.80 -3.12 7.76
N ARG A 47 -3.80 -2.98 9.10
CA ARG A 47 -4.38 -1.81 9.78
C ARG A 47 -3.71 -0.50 9.35
N ARG A 48 -2.39 -0.49 9.19
CA ARG A 48 -1.66 0.70 8.74
C ARG A 48 -1.99 1.06 7.29
N ILE A 49 -2.12 0.06 6.42
CA ILE A 49 -2.57 0.26 5.02
C ILE A 49 -3.98 0.85 4.99
N GLU A 50 -4.92 0.31 5.78
CA GLU A 50 -6.30 0.82 5.88
C GLU A 50 -6.32 2.30 6.30
N THR A 51 -5.58 2.66 7.34
CA THR A 51 -5.47 4.05 7.82
C THR A 51 -4.90 4.97 6.74
N ALA A 52 -3.83 4.56 6.06
CA ALA A 52 -3.20 5.35 5.00
C ALA A 52 -4.13 5.53 3.79
N GLY A 53 -4.84 4.47 3.38
CA GLY A 53 -5.83 4.53 2.31
C GLY A 53 -7.02 5.45 2.62
N ALA A 54 -7.49 5.45 3.87
CA ALA A 54 -8.53 6.38 4.31
C ALA A 54 -8.07 7.85 4.23
N ALA A 55 -6.82 8.15 4.60
CA ALA A 55 -6.26 9.49 4.53
C ALA A 55 -6.15 10.03 3.09
N LEU A 56 -5.86 9.16 2.11
CA LEU A 56 -5.85 9.53 0.68
C LEU A 56 -7.27 9.84 0.16
N THR A 57 -8.28 9.14 0.64
CA THR A 57 -9.67 9.33 0.19
C THR A 57 -10.25 10.66 0.69
N SER A 58 -9.88 11.10 1.90
CA SER A 58 -10.28 12.42 2.43
C SER A 58 -9.71 13.61 1.64
N ALA A 59 -8.65 13.42 0.85
CA ALA A 59 -8.11 14.46 -0.02
C ALA A 59 -8.91 14.62 -1.33
N VAL A 60 -9.68 13.62 -1.76
CA VAL A 60 -10.50 13.66 -2.98
C VAL A 60 -11.89 14.27 -2.76
N ALA A 61 -12.37 14.32 -1.51
CA ALA A 61 -13.67 14.92 -1.17
C ALA A 61 -13.64 16.46 -1.08
N ALA A 62 -12.48 17.09 -1.28
CA ALA A 62 -12.29 18.55 -1.20
C ALA A 62 -12.13 19.23 -2.58
N VAL A 63 -12.50 18.54 -3.67
CA VAL A 63 -12.52 19.08 -5.04
C VAL A 63 -13.93 18.99 -5.62
#